data_AF-A0A2M8KES4-F1
#
_entry.id   AF-A0A2M8KES4-F1
#
_cell.length_a   1.000
_cell.length_b   1.000
_cell.length_c   1.000
_cell.angle_alpha   90.00
_cell.angle_beta   90.00
_cell.angle_gamma   90.00
#
_symmetry.space_group_name_H-M   'P 1'
#
loop_
_entity.id
_entity.type
_entity.pdbx_description
1 polymer ?
#
loop_
_entity_poly.entity_id
_entity_poly.type
_entity_poly.pdbx_seq_one_letter_code
_entity_poly.pdbx_strand_id
1 'polypeptide(L)'
;MGNLRILFFGDVVGRPGRAALKKSLAHLKKEFKADFVIINAENLSHGKGVSEPVIKEMEKIGVDAFTSGNHIFAKKREAQGLLTVENSNLLRPANYPTGTVGEGYRVFEAENGKKILIVNLIGRVFMQRNFEDPFAVAGEILKEYGLKMSDANIKVDAIIIDWHTEASSEKKALGYYLDGKVSAVLGTHTHIPTADEQVLPEGTAFMA
;
A
#
# COMPACT_ATOMS: atom_id res chain seq x y z
N MET A 1 3.20 -0.53 -26.38
CA MET A 1 2.75 -0.96 -25.02
C MET A 1 2.28 0.29 -24.29
N GLY A 2 1.11 0.26 -23.66
CA GLY A 2 0.54 1.43 -22.98
C GLY A 2 1.28 1.80 -21.68
N ASN A 3 1.06 3.02 -21.18
CA ASN A 3 1.54 3.44 -19.85
C ASN A 3 0.74 2.72 -18.76
N LEU A 4 1.39 2.44 -17.62
CA LEU A 4 0.71 1.89 -16.44
C LEU A 4 0.06 3.04 -15.66
N ARG A 5 -1.20 2.91 -15.28
CA ARG A 5 -1.93 3.89 -14.47
C ARG A 5 -2.53 3.23 -13.24
N ILE A 6 -2.16 3.74 -12.07
CA ILE A 6 -2.58 3.19 -10.77
C ILE A 6 -3.43 4.25 -10.05
N LEU A 7 -4.56 3.84 -9.50
CA LEU A 7 -5.29 4.63 -8.51
C LEU A 7 -4.91 4.12 -7.12
N PHE A 8 -4.47 5.03 -6.26
CA PHE A 8 -4.24 4.75 -4.85
C PHE A 8 -5.22 5.56 -4.02
N PHE A 9 -5.93 4.90 -3.11
CA PHE A 9 -6.79 5.55 -2.14
C PHE A 9 -6.22 5.34 -0.74
N GLY A 10 -6.12 6.43 0.04
CA GLY A 10 -5.72 6.35 1.45
C GLY A 10 -6.76 5.61 2.31
N ASP A 11 -6.66 5.79 3.63
CA ASP A 11 -7.45 5.07 4.62
C ASP A 11 -8.96 5.08 4.33
N VAL A 12 -9.51 3.90 4.01
CA VAL A 12 -10.95 3.74 3.77
C VAL A 12 -11.65 3.44 5.09
N VAL A 13 -12.31 4.47 5.64
CA VAL A 13 -12.89 4.40 6.99
C VAL A 13 -14.35 3.97 6.98
N GLY A 14 -14.60 2.76 7.47
CA GLY A 14 -15.93 2.26 7.81
C GLY A 14 -16.94 2.28 6.65
N ARG A 15 -18.23 2.27 7.00
CA ARG A 15 -19.31 2.28 6.02
C ARG A 15 -19.30 3.53 5.11
N PRO A 16 -19.04 4.75 5.61
CA PRO A 16 -19.00 5.94 4.75
C PRO A 16 -17.91 5.87 3.68
N GLY A 17 -16.67 5.47 4.03
CA GLY A 17 -15.58 5.34 3.08
C GLY A 17 -15.88 4.30 2.00
N ARG A 18 -16.37 3.12 2.40
CA ARG A 18 -16.80 2.08 1.44
C ARG A 18 -17.92 2.55 0.52
N ALA A 19 -18.90 3.27 1.04
CA ALA A 19 -20.00 3.81 0.24
C ALA A 19 -19.53 4.87 -0.76
N ALA A 20 -18.57 5.71 -0.38
CA ALA A 20 -17.97 6.70 -1.27
C ALA A 20 -17.27 6.02 -2.45
N LEU A 21 -16.40 5.03 -2.17
CA LEU A 21 -15.72 4.26 -3.23
C LEU A 21 -16.70 3.54 -4.16
N LYS A 22 -17.73 2.88 -3.61
CA LYS A 22 -18.78 2.24 -4.41
C LYS A 22 -19.45 3.17 -5.41
N LYS A 23 -19.61 4.44 -5.04
CA LYS A 23 -20.26 5.45 -5.87
C LYS A 23 -19.33 6.02 -6.95
N SER A 24 -18.03 6.16 -6.65
CA SER A 24 -17.09 6.90 -7.50
C SER A 24 -16.14 6.02 -8.31
N LEU A 25 -15.76 4.83 -7.82
CA LEU A 25 -14.61 4.08 -8.35
C LEU A 25 -14.76 3.72 -9.83
N ALA A 26 -15.93 3.26 -10.26
CA ALA A 26 -16.16 2.92 -11.66
C ALA A 26 -15.96 4.12 -12.61
N HIS A 27 -16.37 5.31 -12.18
CA HIS A 27 -16.16 6.54 -12.94
C HIS A 27 -14.68 6.92 -12.96
N LEU A 28 -14.00 6.89 -11.80
CA LEU A 28 -12.58 7.22 -11.67
C LEU A 28 -11.70 6.26 -12.49
N LYS A 29 -11.96 4.94 -12.45
CA LYS A 29 -11.25 3.97 -13.30
C LYS A 29 -11.38 4.33 -14.78
N LYS A 30 -12.56 4.74 -15.24
CA LYS A 30 -12.79 5.13 -16.64
C LYS A 30 -12.12 6.45 -16.99
N GLU A 31 -12.23 7.45 -16.13
CA GLU A 31 -11.66 8.80 -16.33
C GLU A 31 -10.14 8.73 -16.43
N PHE A 32 -9.50 8.09 -15.44
CA PHE A 32 -8.05 7.97 -15.36
C PHE A 32 -7.51 6.79 -16.16
N LYS A 33 -8.38 5.96 -16.77
CA LYS A 33 -8.00 4.73 -17.49
C LYS A 33 -7.07 3.86 -16.64
N ALA A 34 -7.48 3.64 -15.39
CA ALA A 34 -6.68 2.94 -14.39
C ALA A 34 -6.58 1.45 -14.72
N ASP A 35 -5.36 0.92 -14.71
CA ASP A 35 -5.06 -0.50 -14.91
C ASP A 35 -5.00 -1.28 -13.59
N PHE A 36 -4.92 -0.57 -12.46
CA PHE A 36 -4.80 -1.15 -11.13
C PHE A 36 -5.30 -0.19 -10.05
N VAL A 37 -5.93 -0.72 -9.00
CA VAL A 37 -6.51 0.03 -7.88
C VAL A 37 -6.01 -0.54 -6.55
N ILE A 38 -5.41 0.34 -5.75
CA ILE A 38 -4.93 0.05 -4.40
C ILE A 38 -5.75 0.88 -3.41
N ILE A 39 -6.15 0.28 -2.29
CA ILE A 39 -6.70 1.02 -1.15
C ILE A 39 -5.96 0.66 0.13
N ASN A 40 -5.85 1.62 1.06
CA ASN A 40 -5.52 1.28 2.44
C ASN A 40 -6.79 0.84 3.19
N ALA A 41 -6.75 -0.41 3.67
CA ALA A 41 -7.88 -1.14 4.22
C ALA A 41 -7.95 -1.12 5.76
N GLU A 42 -7.01 -0.47 6.46
CA GLU A 42 -6.85 -0.69 7.90
C GLU A 42 -8.06 -0.27 8.75
N ASN A 43 -8.96 0.54 8.21
CA ASN A 43 -10.14 1.05 8.89
C ASN A 43 -11.48 0.58 8.27
N LEU A 44 -11.46 -0.43 7.38
CA LEU A 44 -12.66 -0.88 6.66
C LEU A 44 -13.80 -1.36 7.57
N SER A 45 -13.50 -2.12 8.62
CA SER A 45 -14.52 -2.81 9.42
C SER A 45 -14.85 -2.07 10.71
N HIS A 46 -15.91 -1.25 10.67
CA HIS A 46 -16.36 -0.40 11.79
C HIS A 46 -15.26 0.55 12.29
N GLY A 47 -14.40 1.02 11.39
CA GLY A 47 -13.39 2.03 11.67
C GLY A 47 -12.06 1.50 12.20
N LYS A 48 -11.91 0.19 12.45
CA LYS A 48 -10.62 -0.47 12.78
C LYS A 48 -10.59 -1.94 12.34
N GLY A 49 -9.54 -2.31 11.63
CA GLY A 49 -9.32 -3.64 11.09
C GLY A 49 -10.20 -3.95 9.88
N VAL A 50 -10.16 -5.22 9.48
CA VAL A 50 -10.84 -5.75 8.29
C VAL A 50 -11.73 -6.95 8.66
N SER A 51 -12.57 -7.36 7.72
CA SER A 51 -13.31 -8.62 7.78
C SER A 51 -13.52 -9.15 6.37
N GLU A 52 -13.65 -10.46 6.21
CA GLU A 52 -13.79 -11.07 4.90
C GLU A 52 -14.95 -10.51 4.05
N PRO A 53 -16.16 -10.26 4.62
CA PRO A 53 -17.25 -9.69 3.84
C PRO A 53 -16.95 -8.31 3.26
N VAL A 54 -16.18 -7.47 3.95
CA VAL A 54 -15.88 -6.11 3.47
C VAL A 54 -14.72 -6.08 2.47
N ILE A 55 -13.76 -7.00 2.58
CA ILE A 55 -12.73 -7.18 1.54
C ILE A 55 -13.41 -7.62 0.24
N LYS A 56 -14.23 -8.67 0.30
CA LYS A 56 -15.02 -9.16 -0.86
C LYS A 56 -15.96 -8.10 -1.43
N GLU A 57 -16.50 -7.21 -0.59
CA GLU A 57 -17.30 -6.07 -1.01
C GLU A 57 -16.51 -5.09 -1.88
N MET A 58 -15.24 -4.83 -1.53
CA MET A 58 -14.35 -3.91 -2.24
C MET A 58 -13.73 -4.56 -3.50
N GLU A 59 -13.37 -5.84 -3.44
CA GLU A 59 -12.94 -6.60 -4.63
C GLU A 59 -14.00 -6.55 -5.74
N LYS A 60 -15.28 -6.74 -5.38
CA LYS A 60 -16.41 -6.72 -6.33
C LYS A 60 -16.59 -5.40 -7.08
N ILE A 61 -16.06 -4.30 -6.56
CA ILE A 61 -16.12 -2.99 -7.24
C ILE A 61 -14.84 -2.65 -8.01
N GLY A 62 -13.89 -3.58 -8.07
CA GLY A 62 -12.65 -3.44 -8.84
C GLY A 62 -11.49 -2.85 -8.04
N VAL A 63 -11.39 -3.14 -6.74
CA VAL A 63 -10.17 -2.96 -5.95
C VAL A 63 -9.29 -4.20 -6.10
N ASP A 64 -8.02 -4.01 -6.45
CA ASP A 64 -7.11 -5.10 -6.82
C ASP A 64 -6.19 -5.50 -5.67
N ALA A 65 -5.73 -4.53 -4.87
CA ALA A 65 -4.87 -4.77 -3.71
C ALA A 65 -5.27 -3.93 -2.49
N PHE A 66 -5.00 -4.47 -1.32
CA PHE A 66 -5.30 -3.88 -0.02
C PHE A 66 -4.02 -3.77 0.79
N THR A 67 -3.57 -2.55 1.04
CA THR A 67 -2.56 -2.29 2.07
C THR A 67 -3.25 -2.04 3.40
N SER A 68 -2.49 -1.91 4.48
CA SER A 68 -3.05 -1.65 5.81
C SER A 68 -2.09 -0.82 6.68
N GLY A 69 -2.14 -1.03 7.99
CA GLY A 69 -1.56 -0.14 8.98
C GLY A 69 -1.60 -0.73 10.38
N ASN A 70 -1.54 0.12 11.40
CA ASN A 70 -1.49 -0.32 12.80
C ASN A 70 -2.78 -1.07 13.24
N HIS A 71 -3.92 -0.83 12.58
CA HIS A 71 -5.18 -1.46 12.93
C HIS A 71 -5.43 -2.82 12.28
N ILE A 72 -4.53 -3.34 11.44
CA ILE A 72 -4.74 -4.61 10.71
C ILE A 72 -5.18 -5.77 11.63
N PHE A 73 -4.57 -5.90 12.81
CA PHE A 73 -4.91 -6.96 13.78
C PHE A 73 -5.95 -6.57 14.84
N ALA A 74 -6.65 -5.44 14.70
CA ALA A 74 -7.72 -5.04 15.63
C ALA A 74 -8.83 -6.10 15.70
N LYS A 75 -9.07 -6.82 14.59
CA LYS A 75 -9.95 -8.00 14.50
C LYS A 75 -9.13 -9.25 14.20
N LYS A 76 -8.32 -9.68 15.16
CA LYS A 76 -7.26 -10.69 14.97
C LYS A 76 -7.68 -11.92 14.15
N ARG A 77 -8.78 -12.60 14.50
CA ARG A 77 -9.22 -13.83 13.79
C ARG A 77 -9.53 -13.59 12.31
N GLU A 78 -10.25 -12.52 12.01
CA GLU A 78 -10.62 -12.12 10.65
C GLU A 78 -9.38 -11.77 9.83
N ALA A 79 -8.51 -10.92 10.40
CA ALA A 79 -7.28 -10.50 9.74
C ALA A 79 -6.34 -11.68 9.48
N GLN A 80 -6.15 -12.58 10.46
CA GLN A 80 -5.34 -13.78 10.27
C GLN A 80 -5.90 -14.67 9.16
N GLY A 81 -7.21 -14.92 9.15
CA GLY A 81 -7.86 -15.73 8.11
C GLY A 81 -7.62 -15.19 6.70
N LEU A 82 -7.70 -13.86 6.52
CA LEU A 82 -7.45 -13.19 5.24
C LEU A 82 -5.97 -13.17 4.84
N LEU A 83 -5.08 -12.94 5.80
CA LEU A 83 -3.64 -12.81 5.58
C LEU A 83 -2.96 -14.16 5.29
N THR A 84 -3.54 -15.28 5.72
CA THR A 84 -2.99 -16.62 5.50
C THR A 84 -3.53 -17.31 4.25
N VAL A 85 -4.44 -16.67 3.51
CA VAL A 85 -4.87 -17.18 2.20
C VAL A 85 -3.67 -17.14 1.26
N GLU A 86 -3.45 -18.24 0.53
CA GLU A 86 -2.45 -18.28 -0.53
C GLU A 86 -2.72 -17.14 -1.52
N ASN A 87 -1.69 -16.38 -1.89
CA ASN A 87 -1.86 -15.27 -2.83
C ASN A 87 -2.90 -14.24 -2.34
N SER A 88 -2.94 -13.96 -1.03
CA SER A 88 -3.76 -12.89 -0.48
C SER A 88 -3.44 -11.54 -1.14
N ASN A 89 -4.48 -10.77 -1.44
CA ASN A 89 -4.35 -9.39 -1.92
C ASN A 89 -4.32 -8.37 -0.77
N LEU A 90 -4.39 -8.84 0.49
CA LEU A 90 -4.25 -8.03 1.68
C LEU A 90 -2.82 -8.13 2.23
N LEU A 91 -2.17 -6.97 2.33
CA LEU A 91 -0.85 -6.81 2.90
C LEU A 91 -0.94 -6.19 4.29
N ARG A 92 -0.13 -6.71 5.20
CA ARG A 92 0.19 -6.06 6.48
C ARG A 92 1.48 -5.26 6.33
N PRO A 93 1.85 -4.36 7.25
CA PRO A 93 3.14 -3.68 7.13
C PRO A 93 4.33 -4.66 7.25
N ALA A 94 5.30 -4.57 6.34
CA ALA A 94 6.40 -5.52 6.17
C ALA A 94 7.35 -5.56 7.36
N ASN A 95 7.53 -4.42 8.05
CA ASN A 95 8.38 -4.28 9.23
C ASN A 95 7.65 -4.60 10.55
N TYR A 96 6.59 -5.41 10.52
CA TYR A 96 6.13 -6.13 11.71
C TYR A 96 7.19 -7.17 12.14
N PRO A 97 7.25 -7.52 13.44
CA PRO A 97 8.21 -8.50 13.94
C PRO A 97 8.16 -9.83 13.18
N THR A 98 9.34 -10.45 13.01
CA THR A 98 9.49 -11.77 12.36
C THR A 98 8.54 -12.80 12.97
N GLY A 99 7.90 -13.60 12.13
CA GLY A 99 6.87 -14.58 12.53
C GLY A 99 5.44 -14.03 12.56
N THR A 100 5.24 -12.72 12.30
CA THR A 100 3.90 -12.17 12.06
C THR A 100 3.30 -12.75 10.78
N VAL A 101 2.06 -13.23 10.87
CA VAL A 101 1.37 -13.84 9.73
C VAL A 101 1.06 -12.84 8.62
N GLY A 102 1.00 -13.34 7.39
CA GLY A 102 0.72 -12.54 6.20
C GLY A 102 1.95 -11.87 5.60
N GLU A 103 1.77 -11.39 4.38
CA GLU A 103 2.84 -10.80 3.58
C GLU A 103 2.91 -9.28 3.81
N GLY A 104 4.15 -8.78 3.75
CA GLY A 104 4.46 -7.34 3.82
C GLY A 104 4.47 -6.63 2.47
N TYR A 105 4.68 -7.41 1.43
CA TYR A 105 4.85 -6.97 0.06
C TYR A 105 4.51 -8.11 -0.87
N ARG A 106 4.08 -7.80 -2.09
CA ARG A 106 3.77 -8.80 -3.12
C ARG A 106 3.83 -8.20 -4.52
N VAL A 107 4.16 -9.02 -5.51
CA VAL A 107 4.05 -8.67 -6.93
C VAL A 107 2.65 -9.03 -7.43
N PHE A 108 1.96 -8.03 -7.97
CA PHE A 108 0.67 -8.14 -8.63
C PHE A 108 0.84 -7.97 -10.14
N GLU A 109 -0.12 -8.48 -10.91
CA GLU A 109 -0.22 -8.25 -12.35
C GLU A 109 -1.40 -7.31 -12.63
N ALA A 110 -1.14 -6.21 -13.33
CA ALA A 110 -2.16 -5.26 -13.73
C ALA A 110 -2.99 -5.76 -14.92
N GLU A 111 -4.14 -5.14 -15.18
CA GLU A 111 -5.01 -5.50 -16.31
C GLU A 111 -4.27 -5.46 -17.68
N ASN A 112 -3.20 -4.65 -17.79
CA ASN A 112 -2.36 -4.53 -18.97
C ASN A 112 -1.13 -5.48 -19.00
N GLY A 113 -1.04 -6.43 -18.06
CA GLY A 113 0.02 -7.45 -17.96
C GLY A 113 1.31 -6.97 -17.31
N LYS A 114 1.39 -5.72 -16.84
CA LYS A 114 2.57 -5.18 -16.15
C LYS A 114 2.64 -5.64 -14.70
N LYS A 115 3.85 -5.86 -14.19
CA LYS A 115 4.10 -6.31 -12.83
C LYS A 115 4.29 -5.15 -11.87
N ILE A 116 3.55 -5.14 -10.77
CA ILE A 116 3.58 -4.09 -9.75
C ILE A 116 4.00 -4.72 -8.42
N LEU A 117 5.13 -4.32 -7.87
CA LEU A 117 5.43 -4.61 -6.47
C LEU A 117 4.71 -3.59 -5.59
N ILE A 118 3.91 -4.08 -4.65
CA ILE A 118 3.33 -3.24 -3.60
C ILE A 118 4.00 -3.62 -2.29
N VAL A 119 4.45 -2.62 -1.55
CA VAL A 119 5.06 -2.77 -0.23
C VAL A 119 4.27 -1.91 0.75
N ASN A 120 3.82 -2.50 1.84
CA ASN A 120 3.23 -1.74 2.93
C ASN A 120 4.26 -1.66 4.05
N LEU A 121 4.51 -0.46 4.57
CA LEU A 121 5.45 -0.22 5.66
C LEU A 121 4.76 0.62 6.75
N ILE A 122 5.26 0.53 7.98
CA ILE A 122 4.75 1.29 9.12
C ILE A 122 5.87 2.07 9.80
N GLY A 123 5.58 3.32 10.16
CA GLY A 123 6.52 4.18 10.88
C GLY A 123 6.74 3.78 12.34
N ARG A 124 7.68 4.47 12.98
CA ARG A 124 7.99 4.26 14.41
C ARG A 124 7.76 5.51 15.25
N VAL A 125 7.90 6.70 14.68
CA VAL A 125 7.75 7.94 15.44
C VAL A 125 6.28 8.18 15.74
N PHE A 126 5.94 8.33 17.04
CA PHE A 126 4.56 8.46 17.55
C PHE A 126 3.63 7.27 17.29
N MET A 127 4.19 6.11 16.93
CA MET A 127 3.42 4.88 16.72
C MET A 127 3.40 4.01 17.98
N GLN A 128 2.30 3.29 18.22
CA GLN A 128 2.03 2.61 19.50
C GLN A 128 2.84 1.34 19.77
N ARG A 129 3.62 0.84 18.79
CA ARG A 129 4.34 -0.44 18.89
C ARG A 129 5.76 -0.28 18.38
N ASN A 130 6.65 -1.10 18.93
CA ASN A 130 8.00 -1.24 18.39
C ASN A 130 7.95 -2.14 17.15
N PHE A 131 8.11 -1.51 16.00
CA PHE A 131 8.27 -2.16 14.70
C PHE A 131 9.76 -2.27 14.35
N GLU A 132 10.10 -3.21 13.49
CA GLU A 132 11.44 -3.31 12.91
C GLU A 132 11.76 -2.04 12.10
N ASP A 133 13.04 -1.79 11.83
CA ASP A 133 13.46 -0.59 11.10
C ASP A 133 12.88 -0.58 9.67
N PRO A 134 11.96 0.36 9.37
CA PRO A 134 11.31 0.43 8.06
C PRO A 134 12.27 0.75 6.92
N PHE A 135 13.35 1.50 7.18
CA PHE A 135 14.36 1.83 6.17
C PHE A 135 15.17 0.59 5.79
N ALA A 136 15.62 -0.16 6.79
CA ALA A 136 16.36 -1.39 6.59
C ALA A 136 15.50 -2.44 5.86
N VAL A 137 14.25 -2.65 6.31
CA VAL A 137 13.32 -3.60 5.67
C VAL A 137 13.04 -3.21 4.22
N ALA A 138 12.81 -1.93 3.92
CA ALA A 138 12.66 -1.46 2.55
C ALA A 138 13.91 -1.75 1.71
N GLY A 139 15.10 -1.48 2.25
CA GLY A 139 16.38 -1.76 1.60
C GLY A 139 16.57 -3.25 1.26
N GLU A 140 16.24 -4.16 2.19
CA GLU A 140 16.33 -5.60 1.93
C GLU A 140 15.35 -6.08 0.86
N ILE A 141 14.11 -5.58 0.88
CA ILE A 141 13.12 -5.89 -0.17
C ILE A 141 13.64 -5.43 -1.54
N LEU A 142 14.27 -4.25 -1.59
CA LEU A 142 14.77 -3.67 -2.84
C LEU A 142 16.07 -4.28 -3.37
N LYS A 143 16.76 -5.12 -2.59
CA LYS A 143 17.84 -5.97 -3.11
C LYS A 143 17.28 -7.11 -3.97
N GLU A 144 16.15 -7.67 -3.55
CA GLU A 144 15.51 -8.77 -4.27
C GLU A 144 14.65 -8.26 -5.43
N TYR A 145 13.88 -7.19 -5.21
CA TYR A 145 12.95 -6.63 -6.19
C TYR A 145 13.36 -5.24 -6.62
N GLY A 146 13.30 -4.95 -7.91
CA GLY A 146 13.64 -3.63 -8.40
C GLY A 146 12.97 -3.28 -9.73
N LEU A 147 13.01 -1.99 -10.06
CA LEU A 147 12.55 -1.51 -11.35
C LEU A 147 13.40 -2.13 -12.48
N LYS A 148 12.88 -2.17 -13.71
CA LYS A 148 13.54 -2.83 -14.86
C LYS A 148 15.02 -2.47 -15.07
N MET A 149 15.42 -1.26 -14.70
CA MET A 149 16.77 -0.73 -14.87
C MET A 149 17.69 -0.97 -13.67
N SER A 150 17.21 -1.58 -12.58
CA SER A 150 18.05 -1.88 -11.42
C SER A 150 18.75 -3.24 -11.55
N ASP A 151 19.72 -3.45 -10.65
CA ASP A 151 20.49 -4.70 -10.52
C ASP A 151 19.79 -5.76 -9.64
N ALA A 152 18.50 -5.60 -9.36
CA ALA A 152 17.74 -6.53 -8.53
C ALA A 152 17.46 -7.87 -9.26
N ASN A 153 17.30 -8.94 -8.47
CA ASN A 153 17.04 -10.28 -8.98
C ASN A 153 15.69 -10.36 -9.74
N ILE A 154 14.65 -9.76 -9.18
CA ILE A 154 13.29 -9.75 -9.73
C ILE A 154 12.96 -8.35 -10.22
N LYS A 155 12.68 -8.24 -11.52
CA LYS A 155 12.37 -6.97 -12.18
C LYS A 155 10.87 -6.76 -12.31
N VAL A 156 10.41 -5.57 -11.92
CA VAL A 156 9.00 -5.14 -12.01
C VAL A 156 8.85 -3.84 -12.80
N ASP A 157 7.65 -3.58 -13.28
CA ASP A 157 7.31 -2.35 -14.02
C ASP A 157 7.11 -1.15 -13.10
N ALA A 158 6.63 -1.38 -11.87
CA ALA A 158 6.44 -0.35 -10.86
C ALA A 158 6.62 -0.89 -9.44
N ILE A 159 7.05 -0.01 -8.54
CA ILE A 159 7.11 -0.29 -7.09
C ILE A 159 6.35 0.82 -6.35
N ILE A 160 5.33 0.44 -5.60
CA ILE A 160 4.48 1.35 -4.83
C ILE A 160 4.67 1.06 -3.34
N ILE A 161 5.06 2.09 -2.59
CA ILE A 161 5.19 2.03 -1.14
C ILE A 161 3.99 2.73 -0.51
N ASP A 162 3.15 1.99 0.21
CA ASP A 162 2.23 2.58 1.20
C ASP A 162 2.97 2.76 2.51
N TRP A 163 3.21 4.02 2.87
CA TRP A 163 3.99 4.43 4.01
C TRP A 163 3.10 4.92 5.17
N HIS A 164 2.69 3.98 6.02
CA HIS A 164 1.74 4.22 7.09
C HIS A 164 2.42 4.78 8.35
N THR A 165 2.49 6.10 8.50
CA THR A 165 3.18 6.74 9.63
C THR A 165 2.54 8.07 10.04
N GLU A 166 2.76 8.47 11.28
CA GLU A 166 2.29 9.73 11.87
C GLU A 166 3.22 10.91 11.54
N ALA A 167 4.53 10.72 11.72
CA ALA A 167 5.46 11.85 11.67
C ALA A 167 5.81 12.26 10.24
N SER A 168 5.53 13.51 9.88
CA SER A 168 5.87 14.08 8.57
C SER A 168 7.38 14.05 8.26
N SER A 169 8.23 14.13 9.28
CA SER A 169 9.69 13.97 9.13
C SER A 169 10.06 12.56 8.67
N GLU A 170 9.43 11.53 9.24
CA GLU A 170 9.64 10.13 8.84
C GLU A 170 9.10 9.87 7.42
N LYS A 171 7.99 10.52 7.04
CA LYS A 171 7.46 10.50 5.66
C LYS A 171 8.45 11.01 4.65
N LYS A 172 8.94 12.24 4.84
CA LYS A 172 9.91 12.86 3.93
C LYS A 172 11.22 12.08 3.91
N ALA A 173 11.72 11.65 5.07
CA ALA A 173 12.96 10.90 5.15
C ALA A 173 12.91 9.60 4.32
N LEU A 174 11.83 8.81 4.43
CA LEU A 174 11.70 7.59 3.64
C LEU A 174 11.51 7.90 2.15
N GLY A 175 10.73 8.94 1.82
CA GLY A 175 10.57 9.42 0.44
C GLY A 175 11.91 9.68 -0.25
N TYR A 176 12.78 10.49 0.37
CA TYR A 176 14.11 10.77 -0.16
C TYR A 176 15.07 9.57 -0.11
N TYR A 177 14.95 8.70 0.90
CA TYR A 177 15.77 7.48 0.98
C TYR A 177 15.50 6.51 -0.17
N LEU A 178 14.25 6.47 -0.66
CA LEU A 178 13.79 5.60 -1.73
C LEU A 178 13.73 6.26 -3.11
N ASP A 179 14.06 7.55 -3.22
CA ASP A 179 14.02 8.29 -4.48
C ASP A 179 14.91 7.61 -5.54
N GLY A 180 14.37 7.45 -6.74
CA GLY A 180 14.98 6.74 -7.88
C GLY A 180 14.97 5.21 -7.78
N LYS A 181 14.61 4.64 -6.62
CA LYS A 181 14.56 3.18 -6.40
C LYS A 181 13.15 2.62 -6.56
N VAL A 182 12.13 3.45 -6.36
CA VAL A 182 10.71 3.07 -6.40
C VAL A 182 9.91 4.04 -7.27
N SER A 183 8.72 3.63 -7.69
CA SER A 183 7.85 4.48 -8.52
C SER A 183 7.09 5.50 -7.69
N ALA A 184 6.60 5.12 -6.51
CA ALA A 184 5.89 6.02 -5.62
C ALA A 184 6.07 5.67 -4.14
N VAL A 185 6.14 6.70 -3.29
CA VAL A 185 6.03 6.61 -1.82
C VAL A 185 4.85 7.47 -1.38
N LEU A 186 3.79 6.81 -0.89
CA LEU A 186 2.52 7.44 -0.57
C LEU A 186 2.22 7.27 0.91
N GLY A 187 2.17 8.38 1.64
CA GLY A 187 1.91 8.39 3.07
C GLY A 187 0.42 8.17 3.39
N THR A 188 0.16 7.40 4.45
CA THR A 188 -1.21 7.16 4.98
C THR A 188 -1.26 7.46 6.50
N HIS A 189 -2.24 6.93 7.25
CA HIS A 189 -2.41 7.06 8.71
C HIS A 189 -3.08 8.34 9.21
N THR A 190 -2.63 9.51 8.76
CA THR A 190 -3.04 10.80 9.36
C THR A 190 -4.48 11.23 9.01
N HIS A 191 -5.12 10.54 8.07
CA HIS A 191 -6.50 10.79 7.60
C HIS A 191 -6.77 12.19 7.01
N ILE A 192 -5.74 12.97 6.74
CA ILE A 192 -5.84 14.30 6.13
C ILE A 192 -4.90 14.31 4.93
N PRO A 193 -5.40 14.54 3.70
CA PRO A 193 -4.51 14.68 2.55
C PRO A 193 -3.67 15.94 2.70
N THR A 194 -2.39 15.83 2.34
CA THR A 194 -1.50 16.98 2.19
C THR A 194 -1.67 17.62 0.81
N ALA A 195 -0.98 18.74 0.59
CA ALA A 195 -0.89 19.41 -0.72
C ALA A 195 0.59 19.50 -1.14
N ASP A 196 1.36 18.44 -0.86
CA ASP A 196 2.79 18.35 -1.13
C ASP A 196 3.14 17.26 -2.16
N GLU A 197 2.16 16.89 -2.98
CA GLU A 197 2.34 15.93 -4.06
C GLU A 197 3.39 16.44 -5.06
N GLN A 198 4.38 15.59 -5.34
CA GLN A 198 5.48 15.95 -6.22
C GLN A 198 6.13 14.72 -6.82
N VAL A 199 6.94 14.93 -7.86
CA VAL A 199 7.94 13.96 -8.30
C VAL A 199 9.28 14.43 -7.75
N LEU A 200 9.92 13.59 -6.95
CA LEU A 200 11.23 13.85 -6.34
C LEU A 200 12.34 13.86 -7.42
N PRO A 201 13.54 14.41 -7.12
CA PRO A 201 14.59 14.64 -8.11
C PRO A 201 14.98 13.42 -8.97
N GLU A 202 14.97 12.20 -8.40
CA GLU A 202 15.33 10.97 -9.11
C GLU A 202 14.11 10.22 -9.69
N GLY A 203 12.94 10.86 -9.69
CA GLY A 203 11.75 10.40 -10.42
C GLY A 203 10.71 9.64 -9.60
N THR A 204 10.89 9.50 -8.28
CA THR A 204 9.88 8.88 -7.41
C THR A 204 8.72 9.84 -7.13
N ALA A 205 7.48 9.42 -7.39
CA ALA A 205 6.30 10.18 -6.96
C ALA A 205 6.19 10.14 -5.42
N PHE A 206 5.90 11.27 -4.80
CA PHE A 206 5.81 11.40 -3.35
C PHE A 206 4.58 12.21 -2.94
N MET A 207 3.93 11.76 -1.88
CA MET A 207 2.94 12.52 -1.13
C MET A 207 3.01 12.06 0.33
N ALA A 208 3.00 13.00 1.28
CA ALA A 208 2.98 12.68 2.70
C ALA A 208 1.58 12.24 3.17
#